data_AF-N8VI56-F1
#
_entry.id   AF-N8VI56-F1
#
_cell.length_a   1.000
_cell.length_b   1.000
_cell.length_c   1.000
_cell.angle_alpha   90.00
_cell.angle_beta   90.00
_cell.angle_gamma   90.00
#
_symmetry.space_group_name_H-M   'P 1'
#
loop_
_entity.id
_entity.type
_entity.pdbx_description
1 polymer ?
#
loop_
_entity_poly.entity_id
_entity_poly.type
_entity_poly.pdbx_seq_one_letter_code
_entity_poly.pdbx_strand_id
1 'polypeptide(L)'
;MKKVLIAGVVGILSAYSSAEIVKNSKGEKIELKANGTWVLIPRTAADFVNDGESYVVQIEDGNKKLTDVTVSTDITLMGVGRQLTKEEMLHNIKMTSLTAQFKLKNRFSYKPREVRITQKGKDVSIRISHTGENSYGADVAGYYESTYYIEDSGKLKLTSKMY
;
A
#
# COMPACT_ATOMS: atom_id res chain seq x y z
N MET A 1 -27.40 -29.37 59.78
CA MET A 1 -26.36 -28.45 60.28
C MET A 1 -25.46 -28.05 59.12
N LYS A 2 -25.07 -26.77 59.11
CA LYS A 2 -24.01 -26.11 58.31
C LYS A 2 -24.19 -25.96 56.78
N LYS A 3 -24.49 -24.69 56.44
CA LYS A 3 -24.34 -24.02 55.14
C LYS A 3 -22.86 -23.93 54.75
N VAL A 4 -22.57 -23.99 53.46
CA VAL A 4 -21.35 -23.40 52.88
C VAL A 4 -21.79 -22.49 51.73
N LEU A 5 -21.66 -21.18 51.95
CA LEU A 5 -21.69 -20.17 50.90
C LEU A 5 -20.38 -20.26 50.12
N ILE A 6 -20.46 -20.28 48.79
CA ILE A 6 -19.36 -19.85 47.92
C ILE A 6 -19.89 -18.64 47.16
N ALA A 7 -19.62 -17.46 47.71
CA ALA A 7 -19.63 -16.21 46.98
C ALA A 7 -18.19 -15.94 46.56
N GLY A 8 -17.94 -15.62 45.29
CA GLY A 8 -16.58 -15.31 44.86
C GLY A 8 -16.42 -15.13 43.36
N VAL A 9 -17.01 -14.06 42.84
CA VAL A 9 -16.56 -13.34 41.63
C VAL A 9 -16.30 -14.24 40.42
N VAL A 10 -17.37 -14.51 39.66
CA VAL A 10 -17.23 -14.78 38.22
C VAL A 10 -16.81 -13.46 37.57
N GLY A 11 -15.51 -13.17 37.69
CA GLY A 11 -14.85 -12.22 36.81
C GLY A 11 -14.86 -12.89 35.44
N ILE A 12 -15.87 -12.59 34.64
CA ILE A 12 -15.85 -12.86 33.21
C ILE A 12 -14.62 -12.11 32.71
N LEU A 13 -13.51 -12.82 32.56
CA LEU A 13 -12.44 -12.41 31.68
C LEU A 13 -13.12 -12.24 30.33
N SER A 14 -13.45 -11.00 29.99
CA SER A 14 -13.88 -10.63 28.66
C SER A 14 -12.74 -11.04 27.74
N ALA A 15 -12.87 -12.25 27.19
CA ALA A 15 -12.03 -12.74 26.13
C ALA A 15 -12.15 -11.71 25.03
N TYR A 16 -11.10 -10.91 24.87
CA TYR A 16 -10.89 -10.13 23.67
C TYR A 16 -10.73 -11.14 22.54
N SER A 17 -11.87 -11.58 21.99
CA SER A 17 -11.93 -12.22 20.69
C SER A 17 -11.37 -11.19 19.73
N SER A 18 -10.08 -11.32 19.41
CA SER A 18 -9.50 -10.60 18.30
C SER A 18 -10.20 -11.16 17.07
N ALA A 19 -11.15 -10.40 16.53
CA ALA A 19 -11.88 -10.80 15.36
C ALA A 19 -10.88 -11.02 14.22
N GLU A 20 -10.86 -12.22 13.64
CA GLU A 20 -9.96 -12.55 12.55
C GLU A 20 -10.46 -11.85 11.28
N ILE A 21 -9.69 -10.88 10.80
CA ILE A 21 -9.94 -10.19 9.54
C ILE A 21 -9.12 -10.86 8.45
N VAL A 22 -9.79 -11.47 7.48
CA VAL A 22 -9.15 -12.14 6.33
C VAL A 22 -9.67 -11.56 5.00
N LYS A 23 -9.13 -12.03 3.88
CA LYS A 23 -9.60 -11.68 2.53
C LYS A 23 -10.34 -12.84 1.90
N ASN A 24 -11.47 -12.56 1.25
CA ASN A 24 -12.16 -13.56 0.42
C ASN A 24 -11.45 -13.74 -0.94
N SER A 25 -11.98 -14.63 -1.79
CA SER A 25 -11.45 -14.90 -3.14
C SER A 25 -11.51 -13.70 -4.10
N LYS A 26 -12.26 -12.66 -3.76
CA LYS A 26 -12.33 -11.39 -4.50
C LYS A 26 -11.38 -10.33 -3.93
N GLY A 27 -10.65 -10.63 -2.85
CA GLY A 27 -9.75 -9.71 -2.16
C GLY A 27 -10.46 -8.73 -1.22
N GLU A 28 -11.73 -8.94 -0.91
CA GLU A 28 -12.51 -8.10 0.01
C GLU A 28 -12.22 -8.50 1.46
N LYS A 29 -12.10 -7.52 2.36
CA LYS A 29 -11.92 -7.75 3.79
C LYS A 29 -13.21 -8.33 4.37
N ILE A 30 -13.11 -9.45 5.08
CA ILE A 30 -14.21 -10.08 5.79
C ILE A 30 -13.81 -10.34 7.25
N GLU A 31 -14.79 -10.30 8.14
CA GLU A 31 -14.62 -10.53 9.57
C GLU A 31 -15.44 -11.75 10.00
N LEU A 32 -14.84 -12.69 10.74
CA LEU A 32 -15.58 -13.77 11.40
C LEU A 32 -16.21 -13.24 12.69
N LYS A 33 -17.53 -13.14 12.71
CA LYS A 33 -18.28 -12.80 13.92
C LYS A 33 -18.35 -13.99 14.86
N ALA A 34 -18.56 -13.71 16.15
CA ALA A 34 -18.65 -14.72 17.21
C ALA A 34 -19.77 -15.77 16.99
N ASN A 35 -20.78 -15.45 16.18
CA ASN A 35 -21.85 -16.37 15.80
C ASN A 35 -21.49 -17.27 14.60
N GLY A 36 -20.22 -17.28 14.16
CA GLY A 36 -19.73 -18.07 13.03
C GLY A 36 -20.05 -17.49 11.66
N THR A 37 -20.64 -16.29 11.58
CA THR A 37 -20.95 -15.64 10.29
C THR A 37 -19.80 -14.78 9.80
N TRP A 38 -19.53 -14.83 8.50
CA TRP A 38 -18.59 -13.94 7.84
C TRP A 38 -19.30 -12.69 7.34
N VAL A 39 -18.81 -11.52 7.73
CA VAL A 39 -19.38 -10.23 7.34
C VAL A 39 -18.36 -9.43 6.54
N LEU A 40 -18.80 -8.82 5.44
CA LEU A 40 -17.95 -7.94 4.62
C LEU A 40 -17.66 -6.64 5.38
N ILE A 41 -16.39 -6.28 5.47
CA ILE A 41 -15.95 -5.00 6.03
C ILE A 41 -15.95 -3.99 4.88
N PRO A 42 -16.86 -2.99 4.87
CA PRO A 42 -16.90 -2.00 3.82
C PRO A 42 -15.62 -1.15 3.85
N ARG A 43 -15.15 -0.76 2.66
CA ARG A 43 -14.05 0.20 2.56
C ARG A 43 -14.52 1.57 3.05
N THR A 44 -13.64 2.27 3.72
CA THR A 44 -13.84 3.63 4.20
C THR A 44 -12.96 4.60 3.40
N ALA A 45 -13.20 5.91 3.51
CA ALA A 45 -12.33 6.92 2.90
C ALA A 45 -10.85 6.73 3.31
N ALA A 46 -10.59 6.19 4.51
CA ALA A 46 -9.24 5.93 5.00
C ALA A 46 -8.50 4.81 4.23
N ASP A 47 -9.20 3.96 3.48
CA ASP A 47 -8.60 2.91 2.65
C ASP A 47 -8.14 3.43 1.27
N PHE A 48 -8.48 4.66 0.89
CA PHE A 48 -8.19 5.27 -0.40
C PHE A 48 -7.07 6.31 -0.35
N VAL A 49 -6.45 6.55 -1.50
CA VAL A 49 -5.42 7.57 -1.70
C VAL A 49 -6.10 8.88 -2.06
N ASN A 50 -6.09 9.84 -1.14
CA ASN A 50 -6.79 11.12 -1.31
C ASN A 50 -5.93 12.16 -2.02
N ASP A 51 -6.59 13.10 -2.69
CA ASP A 51 -5.94 14.23 -3.34
C ASP A 51 -5.25 15.15 -2.32
N GLY A 52 -4.04 15.63 -2.65
CA GLY A 52 -3.26 16.54 -1.81
C GLY A 52 -2.74 15.95 -0.49
N GLU A 53 -3.10 14.72 -0.13
CA GLU A 53 -2.55 14.04 1.05
C GLU A 53 -1.08 13.64 0.83
N SER A 54 -0.32 13.64 1.93
CA SER A 54 1.03 13.10 1.95
C SER A 54 1.09 11.87 2.84
N TYR A 55 1.77 10.83 2.35
CA TYR A 55 2.00 9.60 3.10
C TYR A 55 3.49 9.39 3.32
N VAL A 56 3.84 8.68 4.39
CA VAL A 56 5.20 8.15 4.58
C VAL A 56 5.15 6.65 4.37
N VAL A 57 6.00 6.14 3.49
CA VAL A 57 6.10 4.71 3.20
C VAL A 57 7.54 4.25 3.34
N GLN A 58 7.72 3.01 3.81
CA GLN A 58 9.04 2.40 3.90
C GLN A 58 9.38 1.69 2.60
N ILE A 59 10.50 2.11 1.98
CA ILE A 59 11.03 1.54 0.75
C ILE A 59 12.44 1.02 1.04
N GLU A 60 12.73 -0.20 0.60
CA GLU A 60 14.09 -0.76 0.67
C GLU A 60 15.03 -0.02 -0.28
N ASP A 61 16.20 0.36 0.23
CA ASP A 61 17.31 0.85 -0.58
C ASP A 61 18.08 -0.31 -1.25
N GLY A 62 19.15 0.01 -1.97
CA GLY A 62 20.01 -0.95 -2.63
C GLY A 62 20.61 -2.02 -1.72
N ASN A 63 20.70 -1.74 -0.42
CA ASN A 63 21.28 -2.57 0.63
C ASN A 63 20.22 -3.22 1.52
N LYS A 64 18.94 -3.20 1.10
CA LYS A 64 17.78 -3.73 1.84
C LYS A 64 17.49 -2.98 3.14
N LYS A 65 18.02 -1.77 3.31
CA LYS A 65 17.68 -0.91 4.44
C LYS A 65 16.35 -0.21 4.13
N LEU A 66 15.39 -0.32 5.06
CA LEU A 66 14.14 0.43 4.97
C LEU A 66 14.40 1.92 5.18
N THR A 67 13.93 2.73 4.23
CA THR A 67 14.03 4.19 4.24
C THR A 67 12.63 4.78 4.19
N ASP A 68 12.36 5.75 5.05
CA ASP A 68 11.10 6.51 5.03
C ASP A 68 11.09 7.47 3.84
N VAL A 69 10.10 7.31 2.97
CA VAL A 69 9.97 8.07 1.73
C VAL A 69 8.62 8.77 1.74
N THR A 70 8.62 10.07 1.44
CA THR A 70 7.40 10.85 1.32
C THR A 70 6.72 10.55 -0.02
N VAL A 71 5.42 10.29 0.03
CA VAL A 71 4.53 10.11 -1.11
C VAL A 71 3.64 11.33 -1.21
N SER A 72 3.70 12.03 -2.34
CA SER A 72 2.81 13.13 -2.69
C SER A 72 1.75 12.67 -3.69
N THR A 73 0.53 13.19 -3.58
CA THR A 73 -0.59 12.79 -4.43
C THR A 73 -1.24 13.95 -5.16
N ASP A 74 -1.70 13.65 -6.37
CA ASP A 74 -2.45 14.55 -7.26
C ASP A 74 -3.55 13.70 -7.93
N ILE A 75 -4.78 13.78 -7.43
CA ILE A 75 -5.87 12.87 -7.75
C ILE A 75 -7.06 13.66 -8.31
N THR A 76 -7.33 13.50 -9.60
CA THR A 76 -8.49 14.08 -10.29
C THR A 76 -9.34 12.97 -10.90
N LEU A 77 -10.46 12.62 -10.23
CA LEU A 77 -11.44 11.65 -10.74
C LEU A 77 -12.38 12.36 -11.72
N MET A 78 -12.12 12.29 -13.02
CA MET A 78 -12.85 13.03 -14.07
C MET A 78 -14.25 12.44 -14.37
N GLY A 79 -15.03 12.09 -13.35
CA GLY A 79 -16.32 11.38 -13.49
C GLY A 79 -16.19 9.95 -14.04
N VAL A 80 -14.96 9.45 -14.21
CA VAL A 80 -14.64 8.11 -14.72
C VAL A 80 -13.58 7.45 -13.87
N GLY A 81 -13.69 6.14 -13.70
CA GLY A 81 -12.77 5.34 -12.89
C GLY A 81 -13.15 5.30 -11.41
N ARG A 82 -12.27 4.69 -10.61
CA ARG A 82 -12.38 4.68 -9.14
C ARG A 82 -11.09 5.22 -8.54
N GLN A 83 -11.16 5.67 -7.30
CA GLN A 83 -9.98 6.09 -6.56
C GLN A 83 -9.02 4.91 -6.32
N LEU A 84 -7.71 5.19 -6.41
CA LEU A 84 -6.66 4.24 -6.06
C LEU A 84 -6.75 3.90 -4.56
N THR A 85 -6.61 2.61 -4.22
CA THR A 85 -6.56 2.19 -2.81
C THR A 85 -5.14 2.29 -2.26
N LYS A 86 -4.99 2.50 -0.94
CA LYS A 86 -3.67 2.54 -0.29
C LYS A 86 -2.88 1.24 -0.47
N GLU A 87 -3.58 0.10 -0.49
CA GLU A 87 -2.94 -1.19 -0.73
C GLU A 87 -2.33 -1.28 -2.13
N GLU A 88 -3.09 -0.87 -3.15
CA GLU A 88 -2.59 -0.84 -4.52
C GLU A 88 -1.45 0.14 -4.69
N MET A 89 -1.55 1.32 -4.08
CA MET A 89 -0.44 2.26 -4.00
C MET A 89 0.82 1.60 -3.43
N LEU A 90 0.74 1.00 -2.25
CA LEU A 90 1.89 0.40 -1.57
C LEU A 90 2.51 -0.72 -2.40
N HIS A 91 1.69 -1.61 -2.96
CA HIS A 91 2.16 -2.69 -3.82
C HIS A 91 2.90 -2.14 -5.04
N ASN A 92 2.33 -1.16 -5.74
CA ASN A 92 2.88 -0.66 -6.99
C ASN A 92 4.06 0.29 -6.80
N ILE A 93 4.16 1.00 -5.66
CA ILE A 93 5.38 1.70 -5.24
C ILE A 93 6.53 0.68 -5.12
N LYS A 94 6.30 -0.45 -4.43
CA LYS A 94 7.33 -1.49 -4.28
C LYS A 94 7.78 -2.03 -5.64
N MET A 95 6.85 -2.35 -6.52
CA MET A 95 7.18 -2.84 -7.88
C MET A 95 7.93 -1.80 -8.71
N THR A 96 7.54 -0.52 -8.61
CA THR A 96 8.23 0.60 -9.29
C THR A 96 9.64 0.77 -8.75
N SER A 97 9.82 0.69 -7.42
CA SER A 97 11.11 0.80 -6.75
C SER A 97 12.06 -0.33 -7.15
N LEU A 98 11.59 -1.57 -7.14
CA LEU A 98 12.36 -2.72 -7.60
C LEU A 98 12.81 -2.56 -9.04
N THR A 99 11.92 -2.08 -9.92
CA THR A 99 12.26 -1.84 -11.33
C THR A 99 13.30 -0.72 -11.48
N ALA A 100 13.16 0.38 -10.74
CA ALA A 100 14.13 1.46 -10.71
C ALA A 100 15.51 0.94 -10.32
N GLN A 101 15.58 0.17 -9.22
CA GLN A 101 16.78 -0.47 -8.74
C GLN A 101 17.40 -1.40 -9.79
N PHE A 102 16.62 -2.23 -10.48
CA PHE A 102 17.11 -3.13 -11.52
C PHE A 102 17.68 -2.41 -12.75
N LYS A 103 17.25 -1.17 -13.02
CA LYS A 103 17.77 -0.36 -14.14
C LYS A 103 19.10 0.33 -13.83
N LEU A 104 19.52 0.41 -12.57
CA LEU A 104 20.82 0.97 -12.22
C LEU A 104 21.97 0.01 -12.60
N LYS A 105 23.11 0.61 -12.98
CA LYS A 105 24.34 -0.15 -13.22
C LYS A 105 24.81 -0.85 -11.94
N ASN A 106 24.84 -0.12 -10.82
CA ASN A 106 25.06 -0.67 -9.49
C ASN A 106 23.75 -0.65 -8.70
N ARG A 107 23.08 -1.79 -8.55
CA ARG A 107 21.80 -1.89 -7.83
C ARG A 107 21.91 -1.58 -6.33
N PHE A 108 23.10 -1.76 -5.75
CA PHE A 108 23.36 -1.50 -4.33
C PHE A 108 23.49 -0.01 -4.01
N SER A 109 23.71 0.81 -5.04
CA SER A 109 23.75 2.27 -4.91
C SER A 109 22.37 2.94 -4.84
N TYR A 110 21.30 2.18 -5.09
CA TYR A 110 19.94 2.71 -5.11
C TYR A 110 19.56 3.34 -3.77
N LYS A 111 19.16 4.61 -3.78
CA LYS A 111 18.66 5.35 -2.61
C LYS A 111 17.34 6.03 -3.01
N PRO A 112 16.17 5.51 -2.61
CA PRO A 112 14.89 6.16 -2.91
C PRO A 112 14.78 7.51 -2.18
N ARG A 113 14.10 8.49 -2.78
CA ARG A 113 14.00 9.86 -2.23
C ARG A 113 12.57 10.31 -2.00
N GLU A 114 11.75 10.26 -3.04
CA GLU A 114 10.37 10.72 -3.02
C GLU A 114 9.54 9.88 -3.99
N VAL A 115 8.24 9.77 -3.70
CA VAL A 115 7.26 9.22 -4.61
C VAL A 115 6.24 10.29 -4.97
N ARG A 116 5.90 10.38 -6.25
CA ARG A 116 4.75 11.15 -6.73
C ARG A 116 3.74 10.21 -7.36
N ILE A 117 2.51 10.30 -6.90
CA ILE A 117 1.37 9.59 -7.46
C ILE A 117 0.46 10.60 -8.13
N THR A 118 0.13 10.34 -9.39
CA THR A 118 -0.85 11.14 -10.11
C THR A 118 -1.93 10.23 -10.65
N GLN A 119 -3.20 10.55 -10.39
CA GLN A 119 -4.33 9.87 -10.99
C GLN A 119 -5.21 10.86 -11.75
N LYS A 120 -5.45 10.58 -13.03
CA LYS A 120 -6.36 11.35 -13.89
C LYS A 120 -7.41 10.40 -14.47
N GLY A 121 -8.60 10.41 -13.89
CA GLY A 121 -9.65 9.43 -14.20
C GLY A 121 -9.17 8.00 -13.95
N LYS A 122 -8.97 7.24 -15.03
CA LYS A 122 -8.50 5.84 -14.99
C LYS A 122 -6.98 5.69 -15.09
N ASP A 123 -6.27 6.74 -15.51
CA ASP A 123 -4.81 6.70 -15.65
C ASP A 123 -4.15 6.98 -14.31
N VAL A 124 -3.18 6.14 -13.93
CA VAL A 124 -2.40 6.28 -12.69
C VAL A 124 -0.91 6.27 -13.04
N SER A 125 -0.16 7.24 -12.56
CA SER A 125 1.30 7.28 -12.64
C SER A 125 1.90 7.18 -11.24
N ILE A 126 2.93 6.35 -11.09
CA ILE A 126 3.75 6.28 -9.89
C ILE A 126 5.18 6.54 -10.31
N ARG A 127 5.71 7.69 -9.89
CA ARG A 127 7.09 8.11 -10.13
C ARG A 127 7.89 8.04 -8.84
N ILE A 128 9.05 7.39 -8.88
CA ILE A 128 10.00 7.33 -7.77
C ILE A 128 11.28 8.04 -8.20
N SER A 129 11.60 9.14 -7.52
CA SER A 129 12.90 9.79 -7.62
C SER A 129 13.89 9.06 -6.71
N HIS A 130 15.13 8.88 -7.18
CA HIS A 130 16.18 8.16 -6.47
C HIS A 130 17.55 8.75 -6.78
N THR A 131 18.54 8.38 -5.97
CA THR A 131 19.96 8.51 -6.30
C THR A 131 20.52 7.12 -6.60
N GLY A 132 21.48 7.03 -7.52
CA GLY A 132 22.27 5.84 -7.79
C GLY A 132 23.63 6.20 -8.39
N GLU A 133 24.55 5.24 -8.44
CA GLU A 133 25.89 5.42 -9.00
C GLU A 133 25.90 5.20 -10.52
N ASN A 134 26.59 6.09 -11.24
CA ASN A 134 26.88 5.92 -12.66
C ASN A 134 28.07 4.96 -12.89
N SER A 135 28.49 4.78 -14.15
CA SER A 135 29.61 3.90 -14.52
C SER A 135 30.98 4.31 -13.95
N TYR A 136 31.09 5.52 -13.41
CA TYR A 136 32.31 6.06 -12.80
C TYR A 136 32.25 6.07 -11.26
N GLY A 137 31.18 5.52 -10.67
CA GLY A 137 31.00 5.49 -9.21
C GLY A 137 30.53 6.81 -8.60
N ALA A 138 30.11 7.78 -9.42
CA ALA A 138 29.57 9.04 -8.91
C ALA A 138 28.06 8.93 -8.67
N ASP A 139 27.58 9.52 -7.56
CA ASP A 139 26.15 9.64 -7.24
C ASP A 139 25.44 10.54 -8.27
N VAL A 140 24.34 10.05 -8.84
CA VAL A 140 23.51 10.74 -9.83
C VAL A 140 22.04 10.60 -9.42
N ALA A 141 21.31 11.72 -9.49
CA ALA A 141 19.86 11.71 -9.29
C ALA A 141 19.14 11.24 -10.57
N GLY A 142 18.12 10.42 -10.39
CA GLY A 142 17.27 9.91 -11.46
C GLY A 142 15.85 9.68 -10.98
N TYR A 143 15.00 9.23 -11.90
CA TYR A 143 13.66 8.77 -11.55
C TYR A 143 13.27 7.58 -12.40
N TYR A 144 12.33 6.80 -11.90
CA TYR A 144 11.62 5.79 -12.68
C TYR A 144 10.12 6.01 -12.53
N GLU A 145 9.39 5.83 -13.61
CA GLU A 145 7.94 6.04 -13.67
C GLU A 145 7.27 4.80 -14.21
N SER A 146 6.30 4.27 -13.45
CA SER A 146 5.39 3.22 -13.89
C SER A 146 4.02 3.84 -14.12
N THR A 147 3.48 3.63 -15.31
CA THR A 147 2.11 4.05 -15.66
C THR A 147 1.17 2.86 -15.62
N TYR A 148 -0.04 3.08 -15.14
CA TYR A 148 -1.08 2.08 -14.97
C TYR A 148 -2.42 2.62 -15.48
N TYR A 149 -3.33 1.70 -15.77
CA TYR A 149 -4.71 1.98 -16.13
C TYR A 149 -5.66 1.17 -15.24
N ILE A 150 -6.70 1.82 -14.73
CA ILE A 150 -7.80 1.16 -14.00
C ILE A 150 -8.82 0.67 -15.03
N GLU A 151 -8.85 -0.65 -15.24
CA GLU A 151 -9.81 -1.29 -16.13
C GLU A 151 -11.25 -1.16 -15.60
N ASP A 152 -12.24 -1.38 -16.47
CA ASP A 152 -13.66 -1.36 -16.10
C ASP A 152 -14.02 -2.46 -15.09
N SER A 153 -13.23 -3.53 -15.05
CA SER A 153 -13.28 -4.57 -14.02
C SER A 153 -12.90 -4.07 -12.62
N GLY A 154 -12.38 -2.84 -12.53
CA GLY A 154 -11.82 -2.25 -11.34
C GLY A 154 -10.38 -2.68 -11.05
N LYS A 155 -9.73 -3.50 -11.89
CA LYS A 155 -8.34 -3.91 -11.70
C LYS A 155 -7.36 -2.84 -12.21
N LEU A 156 -6.29 -2.61 -11.44
CA LEU A 156 -5.17 -1.78 -11.88
C LEU A 156 -4.20 -2.61 -12.72
N LYS A 157 -3.87 -2.13 -13.92
CA LYS A 157 -3.02 -2.83 -14.88
C LYS A 157 -1.84 -1.96 -15.29
N LEU A 158 -0.64 -2.53 -15.29
CA LEU A 158 0.55 -1.84 -15.77
C LEU A 158 0.45 -1.57 -17.27
N THR A 159 0.65 -0.33 -17.67
CA THR A 159 0.71 0.10 -19.07
C THR A 159 2.18 0.17 -19.46
N SER A 160 2.68 -0.78 -20.25
CA SER A 160 4.03 -0.66 -20.81
C SER A 160 4.00 0.36 -21.96
N LYS A 161 4.43 1.60 -21.71
CA LYS A 161 5.00 2.39 -22.79
C LYS A 161 6.49 2.05 -22.84
N MET A 162 6.85 1.10 -23.71
CA MET A 162 8.23 0.99 -24.17
C MET A 162 8.50 2.25 -25.00
N TYR A 163 9.33 3.14 -24.46
CA TYR A 163 10.04 4.14 -25.26
C TYR A 163 11.43 3.59 -25.56
#